data_AF-A0A7Y0EXH2-F1
#
_entry.id   AF-A0A7Y0EXH2-F1
#
_cell.length_a   1.000
_cell.length_b   1.000
_cell.length_c   1.000
_cell.angle_alpha   90.00
_cell.angle_beta   90.00
_cell.angle_gamma   90.00
#
_symmetry.space_group_name_H-M   'P 1'
#
loop_
_entity.id
_entity.type
_entity.pdbx_description
1 polymer ?
#
loop_
_entity_poly.entity_id
_entity_poly.type
_entity_poly.pdbx_seq_one_letter_code
_entity_poly.pdbx_strand_id
1 'polypeptide(L)'
;MAFMGYKNADRVYPLARQGKLAIYRDGRPRLDDRLLNVLMYMALRAKSKEDYRPGKTEKSRMPYWCYWGGNSTMASEMGMLFSPEMRGDLGEATSDEAVDSTAARMEKATKRISELHGILEKRGVIKKLVKASNFTGTNNVWLLLLGTPEENAEAERIAKAYYGLQ
;
A
#
# COMPACT_ATOMS: atom_id res chain seq x y z
N MET A 1 -11.25 -5.19 -6.04
CA MET A 1 -11.54 -5.21 -4.57
C MET A 1 -12.31 -3.94 -4.22
N ALA A 2 -13.39 -3.99 -3.41
CA ALA A 2 -14.20 -2.81 -3.09
C ALA A 2 -13.47 -1.84 -2.13
N PHE A 3 -13.68 -0.53 -2.27
CA PHE A 3 -13.17 0.48 -1.34
C PHE A 3 -13.69 0.22 0.09
N MET A 4 -12.78 0.07 1.05
CA MET A 4 -13.12 -0.34 2.44
C MET A 4 -12.93 0.79 3.47
N GLY A 5 -12.34 1.91 3.09
CA GLY A 5 -12.01 2.98 4.02
C GLY A 5 -11.84 4.33 3.34
N TYR A 6 -12.88 4.85 2.66
CA TYR A 6 -12.82 6.17 2.05
C TYR A 6 -12.41 7.26 3.05
N LYS A 7 -12.85 7.14 4.32
CA LYS A 7 -12.49 8.03 5.44
C LYS A 7 -10.99 8.03 5.76
N ASN A 8 -10.25 7.00 5.38
CA ASN A 8 -8.81 6.97 5.56
C ASN A 8 -8.09 7.94 4.61
N ALA A 9 -8.69 8.28 3.46
CA ALA A 9 -8.10 9.23 2.51
C ALA A 9 -7.88 10.60 3.15
N ASP A 10 -8.83 11.07 3.95
CA ASP A 10 -8.75 12.35 4.66
C ASP A 10 -7.60 12.38 5.67
N ARG A 11 -7.18 11.21 6.17
CA ARG A 11 -6.06 11.07 7.11
C ARG A 11 -4.70 11.03 6.41
N VAL A 12 -4.65 10.83 5.09
CA VAL A 12 -3.40 10.84 4.31
C VAL A 12 -2.89 12.27 4.07
N TYR A 13 -3.78 13.22 3.76
CA TYR A 13 -3.38 14.59 3.44
C TYR A 13 -2.70 15.34 4.60
N PRO A 14 -3.08 15.17 5.88
CA PRO A 14 -2.32 15.70 7.01
C PRO A 14 -0.86 15.26 7.03
N LEU A 15 -0.57 13.98 6.72
CA LEU A 15 0.80 13.47 6.64
C LEU A 15 1.58 14.13 5.50
N ALA A 16 0.94 14.34 4.34
CA ALA A 16 1.54 15.07 3.24
C ALA A 16 1.86 16.53 3.63
N ARG A 17 0.92 17.22 4.30
CA ARG A 17 1.09 18.60 4.79
C ARG A 17 2.22 18.72 5.82
N GLN A 18 2.45 17.69 6.63
CA GLN A 18 3.58 17.61 7.57
C GLN A 18 4.93 17.33 6.88
N GLY A 19 4.96 17.21 5.55
CA GLY A 19 6.18 16.94 4.79
C GLY A 19 6.64 15.48 4.85
N LYS A 20 5.85 14.57 5.44
CA LYS A 20 6.19 13.13 5.50
C LYS A 20 6.25 12.48 4.12
N LEU A 21 5.61 13.08 3.12
CA LEU A 21 5.63 12.62 1.73
C LEU A 21 6.48 13.52 0.83
N ALA A 22 7.31 14.40 1.39
CA ALA A 22 8.13 15.32 0.61
C ALA A 22 9.41 14.68 0.08
N ILE A 23 9.93 15.19 -1.04
CA ILE A 23 11.28 14.97 -1.56
C ILE A 23 11.97 16.31 -1.73
N TYR A 24 13.29 16.31 -1.65
CA TYR A 24 14.10 17.48 -1.96
C TYR A 24 14.55 17.40 -3.41
N ARG A 25 14.24 18.44 -4.18
CA ARG A 25 14.79 18.65 -5.53
C ARG A 25 15.26 20.09 -5.62
N ASP A 26 16.49 20.28 -6.07
CA ASP A 26 17.13 21.60 -6.21
C ASP A 26 17.07 22.43 -4.92
N GLY A 27 17.30 21.77 -3.77
CA GLY A 27 17.26 22.38 -2.45
C GLY A 27 15.86 22.76 -1.94
N ARG A 28 14.79 22.47 -2.67
CA ARG A 28 13.41 22.81 -2.29
C ARG A 28 12.58 21.56 -1.98
N PRO A 29 11.81 21.54 -0.88
CA PRO A 29 10.89 20.46 -0.61
C PRO A 29 9.70 20.52 -1.59
N ARG A 30 9.35 19.38 -2.16
CA ARG A 30 8.15 19.18 -2.99
C ARG A 30 7.46 17.90 -2.60
N LEU A 31 6.15 17.80 -2.80
CA LEU A 31 5.42 16.55 -2.63
C LEU A 31 5.96 15.47 -3.60
N ASP A 32 6.14 14.25 -3.12
CA ASP A 32 6.34 13.08 -3.98
C ASP A 32 4.99 12.42 -4.25
N ASP A 33 4.45 12.68 -5.45
CA ASP A 33 3.15 12.16 -5.87
C ASP A 33 3.09 10.63 -5.86
N ARG A 34 4.23 9.94 -6.00
CA ARG A 34 4.30 8.47 -5.96
C ARG A 34 4.08 7.95 -4.55
N LEU A 35 4.67 8.62 -3.55
CA LEU A 35 4.45 8.29 -2.14
C LEU A 35 3.00 8.56 -1.74
N LEU A 36 2.44 9.69 -2.19
CA LEU A 36 1.03 10.00 -1.98
C LEU A 36 0.12 8.94 -2.60
N ASN A 37 0.37 8.56 -3.86
CA ASN A 37 -0.48 7.61 -4.57
C ASN A 37 -0.43 6.21 -3.93
N VAL A 38 0.75 5.69 -3.59
CA VAL A 38 0.89 4.41 -2.88
C VAL A 38 0.17 4.43 -1.53
N LEU A 39 0.38 5.47 -0.72
CA LEU A 39 -0.25 5.57 0.59
C LEU A 39 -1.78 5.70 0.49
N MET A 40 -2.26 6.50 -0.47
CA MET A 40 -3.69 6.66 -0.74
C MET A 40 -4.32 5.34 -1.17
N TYR A 41 -3.67 4.62 -2.08
CA TYR A 41 -4.11 3.31 -2.55
C TYR A 41 -4.25 2.31 -1.38
N MET A 42 -3.27 2.28 -0.47
CA MET A 42 -3.31 1.43 0.72
C MET A 42 -4.42 1.86 1.67
N ALA A 43 -4.54 3.17 1.95
CA ALA A 43 -5.53 3.75 2.86
C ALA A 43 -6.97 3.43 2.44
N LEU A 44 -7.25 3.55 1.14
CA LEU A 44 -8.56 3.29 0.53
C LEU A 44 -8.98 1.80 0.61
N ARG A 45 -8.01 0.88 0.71
CA ARG A 45 -8.22 -0.58 0.81
C ARG A 45 -8.11 -1.10 2.23
N ALA A 46 -7.52 -0.34 3.14
CA ALA A 46 -7.52 -0.67 4.55
C ALA A 46 -8.89 -0.35 5.16
N LYS A 47 -9.31 -1.17 6.13
CA LYS A 47 -10.53 -0.91 6.90
C LYS A 47 -10.35 0.37 7.73
N SER A 48 -11.37 1.22 7.80
CA SER A 48 -11.33 2.41 8.64
C SER A 48 -11.47 2.07 10.13
N LYS A 49 -11.02 2.97 11.01
CA LYS A 49 -11.24 2.84 12.46
C LYS A 49 -12.73 2.84 12.79
N GLU A 50 -13.50 3.67 12.09
CA GLU A 50 -14.93 3.86 12.30
C GLU A 50 -15.76 2.61 11.89
N ASP A 51 -15.21 1.78 11.01
CA ASP A 51 -15.82 0.52 10.57
C ASP A 51 -15.30 -0.69 11.37
N TYR A 52 -14.32 -0.49 12.26
CA TYR A 52 -13.83 -1.53 13.15
C TYR A 52 -14.91 -1.89 14.19
N ARG A 53 -15.22 -3.18 14.29
CA ARG A 53 -16.17 -3.73 15.26
C ARG A 53 -15.52 -4.97 15.86
N PRO A 54 -15.29 -5.04 17.17
CA PRO A 54 -14.87 -6.27 17.83
C PRO A 54 -16.05 -7.25 17.81
N GLY A 55 -16.26 -7.89 16.66
CA GLY A 55 -17.36 -8.82 16.43
C GLY A 55 -16.90 -10.27 16.48
N LYS A 56 -17.85 -11.19 16.24
CA LYS A 56 -17.60 -12.65 16.27
C LYS A 56 -17.02 -13.20 14.96
N THR A 57 -17.15 -12.47 13.85
CA THR A 57 -16.69 -12.93 12.53
C THR A 57 -15.27 -12.47 12.24
N GLU A 58 -14.51 -13.23 11.45
CA GLU A 58 -13.14 -12.87 11.04
C GLU A 58 -13.08 -11.49 10.37
N LYS A 59 -13.98 -11.20 9.42
CA LYS A 59 -14.09 -9.91 8.75
C LYS A 59 -14.37 -8.74 9.71
N SER A 60 -15.12 -8.99 10.78
CA SER A 60 -15.36 -7.98 11.82
C SER A 60 -14.10 -7.73 12.65
N ARG A 61 -13.36 -8.79 13.01
CA ARG A 61 -12.13 -8.74 13.82
C ARG A 61 -10.91 -8.22 13.07
N MET A 62 -10.94 -8.22 11.74
CA MET A 62 -9.84 -7.72 10.93
C MET A 62 -9.43 -6.30 11.38
N PRO A 63 -8.15 -6.08 11.70
CA PRO A 63 -7.67 -4.81 12.23
C PRO A 63 -7.87 -3.67 11.22
N TYR A 64 -8.20 -2.50 11.74
CA TYR A 64 -8.24 -1.29 10.91
C TYR A 64 -6.83 -0.84 10.54
N TRP A 65 -6.72 -0.07 9.45
CA TRP A 65 -5.46 0.47 8.92
C TRP A 65 -4.39 -0.57 8.54
N CYS A 66 -4.73 -1.85 8.48
CA CYS A 66 -3.85 -2.86 7.92
C CYS A 66 -4.09 -2.99 6.41
N TYR A 67 -3.01 -3.09 5.63
CA TYR A 67 -3.02 -3.38 4.20
C TYR A 67 -2.25 -4.69 3.94
N TRP A 68 -2.87 -5.60 3.18
CA TRP A 68 -2.36 -6.96 2.90
C TRP A 68 -2.35 -7.31 1.39
N GLY A 69 -2.65 -6.34 0.51
CA GLY A 69 -2.91 -6.60 -0.92
C GLY A 69 -1.68 -6.99 -1.75
N GLY A 70 -0.47 -6.75 -1.24
CA GLY A 70 0.79 -7.09 -1.93
C GLY A 70 1.19 -6.15 -3.05
N ASN A 71 2.47 -6.19 -3.43
CA ASN A 71 3.04 -5.27 -4.42
C ASN A 71 2.57 -5.55 -5.85
N SER A 72 2.39 -6.82 -6.24
CA SER A 72 2.00 -7.21 -7.60
C SER A 72 0.57 -6.76 -7.91
N THR A 73 -0.37 -7.00 -6.99
CA THR A 73 -1.75 -6.51 -7.08
C THR A 73 -1.77 -4.99 -7.18
N MET A 74 -1.01 -4.30 -6.32
CA MET A 74 -0.92 -2.84 -6.35
C MET A 74 -0.35 -2.33 -7.68
N ALA A 75 0.73 -2.93 -8.20
CA ALA A 75 1.32 -2.56 -9.49
C ALA A 75 0.30 -2.70 -10.63
N SER A 76 -0.44 -3.81 -10.66
CA SER A 76 -1.47 -4.08 -11.65
C SER A 76 -2.61 -3.07 -11.58
N GLU A 77 -3.22 -2.89 -10.40
CA GLU A 77 -4.37 -1.99 -10.23
C GLU A 77 -4.00 -0.50 -10.37
N MET A 78 -2.74 -0.13 -10.16
CA MET A 78 -2.25 1.23 -10.42
C MET A 78 -1.86 1.48 -11.89
N GLY A 79 -2.07 0.51 -12.79
CA GLY A 79 -1.74 0.64 -14.21
C GLY A 79 -0.23 0.72 -14.48
N MET A 80 0.61 0.22 -13.55
CA MET A 80 2.06 0.12 -13.80
C MET A 80 2.41 -1.01 -14.77
N LEU A 81 1.41 -1.80 -15.17
CA LEU A 81 1.50 -2.90 -16.10
C LEU A 81 0.42 -2.70 -17.16
N PHE A 82 0.84 -2.59 -18.41
CA PHE A 82 -0.08 -2.59 -19.55
C PHE A 82 -0.47 -4.02 -19.87
N SER A 83 -1.78 -4.30 -19.86
CA SER A 83 -2.30 -5.55 -20.42
C SER A 83 -2.00 -5.59 -21.93
N PRO A 84 -1.94 -6.79 -22.55
CA PRO A 84 -1.82 -6.90 -24.01
C PRO A 84 -2.91 -6.10 -24.75
N GLU A 85 -4.12 -6.08 -24.22
CA GLU A 85 -5.25 -5.28 -24.73
C GLU A 85 -4.94 -3.78 -24.73
N MET A 86 -4.39 -3.24 -23.64
CA MET A 86 -3.97 -1.83 -23.57
C MET A 86 -2.86 -1.51 -24.57
N ARG A 87 -1.99 -2.46 -24.92
CA ARG A 87 -0.93 -2.25 -25.91
C ARG A 87 -1.49 -2.18 -27.33
N GLY A 88 -2.50 -3.01 -27.63
CA GLY A 88 -3.25 -2.95 -28.89
C GLY A 88 -3.90 -1.58 -29.10
N ASP A 89 -4.55 -1.05 -28.07
CA ASP A 89 -5.18 0.29 -28.11
C ASP A 89 -4.17 1.45 -28.24
N LEU A 90 -2.92 1.25 -27.78
CA LEU A 90 -1.83 2.21 -27.91
C LEU A 90 -1.07 2.11 -29.23
N GLY A 91 -1.43 1.17 -30.11
CA GLY A 91 -0.77 0.94 -31.40
C GLY A 91 0.62 0.30 -31.30
N GLU A 92 0.97 -0.30 -30.16
CA GLU A 92 2.22 -1.04 -29.98
C GLU A 92 2.05 -2.49 -30.48
N ALA A 93 2.84 -2.90 -31.47
CA ALA A 93 2.85 -4.28 -31.97
C ALA A 93 3.20 -5.27 -30.83
N THR A 94 2.36 -6.28 -30.62
CA THR A 94 2.58 -7.36 -29.66
C THR A 94 3.31 -8.53 -30.34
N SER A 95 4.65 -8.55 -30.31
CA SER A 95 5.47 -9.73 -30.66
C SER A 95 5.65 -10.66 -29.46
N ASP A 96 6.15 -11.89 -29.66
CA ASP A 96 6.44 -12.84 -28.56
C ASP A 96 7.49 -12.30 -27.55
N GLU A 97 8.36 -11.36 -27.96
CA GLU A 97 9.26 -10.60 -27.07
C GLU A 97 8.50 -9.71 -26.08
N ALA A 98 7.22 -9.39 -26.36
CA ALA A 98 6.36 -8.65 -25.47
C ALA A 98 5.96 -9.46 -24.22
N VAL A 99 5.97 -10.80 -24.28
CA VAL A 99 5.62 -11.68 -23.14
C VAL A 99 6.77 -11.73 -22.13
N ASP A 100 8.01 -11.93 -22.60
CA ASP A 100 9.21 -11.88 -21.75
C ASP A 100 9.41 -10.50 -21.11
N SER A 101 9.01 -9.44 -21.83
CA SER A 101 8.96 -8.08 -21.26
C SER A 101 8.00 -7.95 -20.07
N THR A 102 6.98 -8.80 -19.97
CA THR A 102 5.90 -8.64 -18.97
C THR A 102 6.33 -9.11 -17.59
N ALA A 103 7.08 -10.21 -17.49
CA ALA A 103 7.65 -10.67 -16.21
C ALA A 103 8.69 -9.66 -15.68
N ALA A 104 9.60 -9.19 -16.53
CA ALA A 104 10.58 -8.18 -16.17
C ALA A 104 9.93 -6.82 -15.79
N ARG A 105 8.84 -6.43 -16.46
CA ARG A 105 8.05 -5.23 -16.11
C ARG A 105 7.35 -5.40 -14.75
N MET A 106 6.78 -6.57 -14.47
CA MET A 106 6.20 -6.91 -13.16
C MET A 106 7.25 -6.83 -12.07
N GLU A 107 8.43 -7.41 -12.27
CA GLU A 107 9.54 -7.33 -11.31
C GLU A 107 9.94 -5.88 -11.04
N LYS A 108 10.12 -5.07 -12.10
CA LYS A 108 10.48 -3.66 -11.97
C LYS A 108 9.40 -2.84 -11.24
N ALA A 109 8.12 -3.08 -11.54
CA ALA A 109 7.00 -2.39 -10.89
C ALA A 109 6.89 -2.77 -9.41
N THR A 110 6.97 -4.06 -9.10
CA THR A 110 6.93 -4.55 -7.71
C THR A 110 8.13 -4.08 -6.89
N LYS A 111 9.32 -4.01 -7.49
CA LYS A 111 10.52 -3.42 -6.88
C LYS A 111 10.31 -1.94 -6.57
N ARG A 112 9.77 -1.16 -7.52
CA ARG A 112 9.46 0.26 -7.31
C ARG A 112 8.48 0.48 -6.15
N ILE A 113 7.44 -0.33 -6.05
CA ILE A 113 6.49 -0.27 -4.92
C ILE A 113 7.20 -0.63 -3.61
N SER A 114 8.06 -1.65 -3.62
CA SER A 114 8.85 -2.05 -2.45
C SER A 114 9.76 -0.90 -1.96
N GLU A 115 10.40 -0.19 -2.88
CA GLU A 115 11.22 0.99 -2.57
C GLU A 115 10.39 2.11 -1.94
N LEU A 116 9.20 2.39 -2.49
CA LEU A 116 8.28 3.39 -1.94
C LEU A 116 7.79 3.00 -0.54
N HIS A 117 7.44 1.73 -0.31
CA HIS A 117 7.13 1.23 1.03
C HIS A 117 8.30 1.44 2.00
N GLY A 118 9.54 1.14 1.57
CA GLY A 118 10.72 1.36 2.40
C GLY A 118 10.94 2.84 2.77
N ILE A 119 10.61 3.77 1.86
CA ILE A 119 10.66 5.22 2.16
C ILE A 119 9.56 5.60 3.17
N LEU A 120 8.32 5.12 2.97
CA LEU A 120 7.21 5.38 3.90
C LEU A 120 7.49 4.81 5.30
N GLU A 121 8.06 3.61 5.37
CA GLU A 121 8.46 2.94 6.62
C GLU A 121 9.52 3.76 7.36
N LYS A 122 10.60 4.16 6.67
CA LYS A 122 11.66 5.00 7.25
C LYS A 122 11.16 6.35 7.79
N ARG A 123 10.06 6.87 7.24
CA ARG A 123 9.47 8.15 7.65
C ARG A 123 8.43 8.02 8.76
N GLY A 124 8.17 6.80 9.23
CA GLY A 124 7.18 6.50 10.26
C GLY A 124 5.75 6.76 9.78
N VAL A 125 5.47 6.49 8.50
CA VAL A 125 4.14 6.62 7.90
C VAL A 125 3.43 5.27 7.81
N ILE A 126 4.19 4.21 7.61
CA ILE A 126 3.72 2.83 7.67
C ILE A 126 4.67 2.00 8.54
N LYS A 127 4.21 0.86 9.02
CA LYS A 127 5.01 -0.10 9.78
C LYS A 127 4.75 -1.51 9.26
N LYS A 128 5.81 -2.27 8.97
CA LYS A 128 5.68 -3.67 8.59
C LYS A 128 5.34 -4.51 9.82
N LEU A 129 4.23 -5.24 9.76
CA LEU A 129 3.79 -6.14 10.85
C LEU A 129 4.16 -7.59 10.53
N VAL A 130 3.81 -8.06 9.34
CA VAL A 130 4.07 -9.44 8.89
C VAL A 130 4.96 -9.38 7.66
N LYS A 131 6.00 -10.21 7.64
CA LYS A 131 6.87 -10.38 6.48
C LYS A 131 6.23 -11.36 5.50
N ALA A 132 6.30 -11.05 4.21
CA ALA A 132 5.87 -11.95 3.16
C ALA A 132 6.59 -13.31 3.28
N SER A 133 5.85 -14.38 3.00
CA SER A 133 6.38 -15.74 2.98
C SER A 133 6.05 -16.41 1.66
N ASN A 134 7.09 -16.80 0.93
CA ASN A 134 6.95 -17.56 -0.32
C ASN A 134 6.32 -18.93 -0.08
N PHE A 135 6.58 -19.54 1.10
CA PHE A 135 6.07 -20.86 1.44
C PHE A 135 4.54 -20.86 1.62
N THR A 136 3.99 -19.81 2.23
CA THR A 136 2.54 -19.70 2.46
C THR A 136 1.83 -18.84 1.42
N GLY A 137 2.56 -18.27 0.45
CA GLY A 137 2.02 -17.34 -0.56
C GLY A 137 1.47 -16.05 0.05
N THR A 138 1.91 -15.67 1.25
CA THR A 138 1.38 -14.51 1.97
C THR A 138 2.18 -13.24 1.67
N ASN A 139 1.47 -12.12 1.53
CA ASN A 139 2.05 -10.80 1.34
C ASN A 139 2.56 -10.20 2.64
N ASN A 140 3.37 -9.14 2.53
CA ASN A 140 3.63 -8.27 3.68
C ASN A 140 2.32 -7.66 4.17
N VAL A 141 2.16 -7.59 5.50
CA VAL A 141 1.11 -6.80 6.12
C VAL A 141 1.71 -5.50 6.63
N TRP A 142 1.12 -4.39 6.19
CA TRP A 142 1.53 -3.04 6.56
C TRP A 142 0.46 -2.39 7.41
N LEU A 143 0.85 -1.90 8.60
CA LEU A 143 0.05 -0.98 9.39
C LEU A 143 0.26 0.45 8.88
N LEU A 144 -0.83 1.15 8.59
CA LEU A 144 -0.81 2.56 8.20
C LEU A 144 -0.94 3.44 9.45
N LEU A 145 0.01 4.35 9.65
CA LEU A 145 0.07 5.25 10.81
C LEU A 145 -0.69 6.54 10.49
N LEU A 146 -2.00 6.41 10.32
CA LEU A 146 -2.91 7.47 9.84
C LEU A 146 -3.50 8.35 10.96
N GLY A 147 -3.25 8.00 12.22
CA GLY A 147 -3.79 8.69 13.38
C GLY A 147 -2.76 9.45 14.20
N THR A 148 -3.19 9.90 15.38
CA THR A 148 -2.29 10.40 16.42
C THR A 148 -1.39 9.26 16.94
N PRO A 149 -0.31 9.55 17.68
CA PRO A 149 0.52 8.52 18.31
C PRO A 149 -0.29 7.50 19.13
N GLU A 150 -1.30 7.96 19.86
CA GLU A 150 -2.18 7.13 20.69
C GLU A 150 -3.07 6.23 19.83
N GLU A 151 -3.67 6.79 18.77
CA GLU A 151 -4.47 6.00 17.82
C GLU A 151 -3.62 4.94 17.10
N ASN A 152 -2.39 5.31 16.71
CA ASN A 152 -1.47 4.41 16.04
C ASN A 152 -0.99 3.29 16.96
N ALA A 153 -0.72 3.59 18.24
CA ALA A 153 -0.35 2.58 19.24
C ALA A 153 -1.48 1.58 19.47
N GLU A 154 -2.72 2.05 19.55
CA GLU A 154 -3.88 1.18 19.70
C GLU A 154 -4.13 0.32 18.45
N ALA A 155 -4.00 0.91 17.26
CA ALA A 155 -4.10 0.19 15.99
C ALA A 155 -3.04 -0.92 15.92
N GLU A 156 -1.81 -0.61 16.32
CA GLU A 156 -0.72 -1.58 16.37
C GLU A 156 -1.02 -2.71 17.34
N ARG A 157 -1.46 -2.40 18.57
CA ARG A 157 -1.79 -3.40 19.59
C ARG A 157 -2.87 -4.36 19.09
N ILE A 158 -3.95 -3.84 18.49
CA ILE A 158 -5.02 -4.66 17.91
C ILE A 158 -4.48 -5.53 16.77
N ALA A 159 -3.70 -4.95 15.86
CA ALA A 159 -3.17 -5.69 14.72
C ALA A 159 -2.20 -6.80 15.16
N LYS A 160 -1.29 -6.52 16.10
CA LYS A 160 -0.40 -7.52 16.69
C LYS A 160 -1.19 -8.68 17.30
N ALA A 161 -2.21 -8.39 18.11
CA ALA A 161 -3.05 -9.42 18.70
C ALA A 161 -3.77 -10.27 17.63
N TYR A 162 -4.25 -9.65 16.56
CA TYR A 162 -4.92 -10.36 15.45
C TYR A 162 -3.96 -11.29 14.69
N TYR A 163 -2.73 -10.85 14.43
CA TYR A 163 -1.73 -11.63 13.70
C TYR A 163 -0.87 -12.54 14.60
N GLY A 164 -1.15 -12.60 15.91
CA GLY A 164 -0.38 -13.42 16.85
C GLY A 164 1.07 -12.95 17.04
N LEU A 165 1.33 -11.65 16.89
CA LEU A 165 2.65 -11.05 17.02
C LEU A 165 2.86 -10.56 18.47
N GLN A 166 4.04 -10.81 19.03
CA GLN A 166 4.47 -10.28 20.33
C GLN A 166 5.16 -8.91 20.14
#